data_AF-A0A925ZW16-F1
#
_entry.id   AF-A0A925ZW16-F1
#
_cell.length_a   1.000
_cell.length_b   1.000
_cell.length_c   1.000
_cell.angle_alpha   90.00
_cell.angle_beta   90.00
_cell.angle_gamma   90.00
#
_symmetry.space_group_name_H-M   'P 1'
#
loop_
_entity.id
_entity.type
_entity.pdbx_description
1 polymer ?
#
loop_
_entity_poly.entity_id
_entity_poly.type
_entity_poly.pdbx_seq_one_letter_code
_entity_poly.pdbx_strand_id
1 'polypeptide(L)'
;MAAPRMTPTRLILSILLFAYLLGVGGYLIYSFVTETGVSGQLMDWQMRYLNSSSPRATMLGTLAVFLAGITPLFWLLLRLNKREGYVPDMSGQNPPPAFEGQLKRGLALALVVVSGAVFWVMSNGESRAAAPVRQLDLDASGQVPAATDLARIKGVLAVEQQYVLEQQWASGEVRSRTRYVPLVAQSWHPGQPIRVVLKTLQGAYYDSLRQQVYVFDTSQNFAAAFDGRLTINELPSYVRQAYTRQHLLLATPYYVLNDQAVNQGVYAPTTPYTRWLVLGFGIVCAVAVLTSKKPAIRG
;
A
#
# COMPACT_ATOMS: atom_id res chain seq x y z
N MET A 1 6.52 -41.53 -27.57
CA MET A 1 6.47 -41.58 -26.09
C MET A 1 5.17 -40.94 -25.64
N ALA A 2 4.38 -41.60 -24.81
CA ALA A 2 3.11 -41.04 -24.32
C ALA A 2 3.40 -39.87 -23.36
N ALA A 3 2.64 -38.78 -23.49
CA ALA A 3 2.78 -37.64 -22.59
C ALA A 3 2.50 -38.07 -21.14
N PRO A 4 3.35 -37.69 -20.16
CA PRO A 4 3.14 -38.05 -18.77
C PRO A 4 1.80 -37.49 -18.28
N ARG A 5 0.89 -38.38 -17.85
CA ARG A 5 -0.41 -37.99 -17.30
C ARG A 5 -0.20 -37.23 -15.99
N MET A 6 -0.81 -36.06 -15.85
CA MET A 6 -0.81 -35.33 -14.57
C MET A 6 -1.53 -36.16 -13.51
N THR A 7 -0.84 -36.49 -12.42
CA THR A 7 -1.48 -37.12 -11.26
C THR A 7 -2.37 -36.10 -10.53
N PRO A 8 -3.45 -36.54 -9.87
CA PRO A 8 -4.29 -35.66 -9.06
C PRO A 8 -3.50 -34.89 -8.00
N THR A 9 -2.54 -35.55 -7.35
CA THR A 9 -1.65 -34.96 -6.33
C THR A 9 -0.84 -33.80 -6.89
N ARG A 10 -0.25 -33.96 -8.07
CA ARG A 10 0.53 -32.90 -8.72
C ARG A 10 -0.34 -31.74 -9.16
N LEU A 11 -1.54 -32.02 -9.68
CA LEU A 11 -2.51 -30.99 -10.04
C LEU A 11 -2.88 -30.15 -8.81
N ILE A 12 -3.24 -30.80 -7.70
CA ILE A 12 -3.58 -30.13 -6.44
C ILE A 12 -2.39 -29.28 -5.95
N LEU A 13 -1.18 -29.83 -5.91
CA LEU A 13 -0.01 -29.11 -5.42
C LEU A 13 0.36 -27.92 -6.32
N SER A 14 0.15 -28.05 -7.62
CA SER A 14 0.37 -26.97 -8.59
C SER A 14 -0.68 -25.86 -8.44
N ILE A 15 -1.95 -26.21 -8.22
CA ILE A 15 -3.03 -25.26 -7.92
C ILE A 15 -2.73 -24.52 -6.60
N LEU A 16 -2.35 -25.24 -5.55
CA LEU A 16 -2.00 -24.65 -4.26
C LEU A 16 -0.80 -23.70 -4.37
N LEU A 17 0.25 -24.10 -5.09
CA LEU A 17 1.41 -23.25 -5.34
C LEU A 17 1.02 -21.98 -6.11
N PHE A 18 0.18 -22.10 -7.14
CA PHE A 18 -0.28 -20.97 -7.92
C PHE A 18 -1.17 -20.02 -7.11
N ALA A 19 -2.12 -20.56 -6.34
CA ALA A 19 -2.96 -19.78 -5.43
C ALA A 19 -2.13 -19.07 -4.36
N TYR A 20 -1.11 -19.75 -3.81
CA TYR A 20 -0.15 -19.16 -2.87
C TYR A 20 0.64 -18.01 -3.51
N LEU A 21 1.17 -18.23 -4.72
CA LEU A 21 1.90 -17.20 -5.47
C LEU A 21 1.05 -15.94 -5.71
N LEU A 22 -0.21 -16.12 -6.10
CA LEU A 22 -1.14 -15.00 -6.30
C LEU A 22 -1.48 -14.29 -4.98
N GLY A 23 -1.86 -15.06 -3.95
CA GLY A 23 -2.27 -14.51 -2.66
C GLY A 23 -1.12 -13.77 -1.98
N VAL A 24 0.07 -14.37 -1.95
CA VAL A 24 1.24 -13.74 -1.35
C VAL A 24 1.78 -12.62 -2.22
N GLY A 25 1.79 -12.76 -3.55
CA GLY A 25 2.16 -11.65 -4.45
C GLY A 25 1.28 -10.41 -4.22
N GLY A 26 -0.04 -10.61 -4.12
CA GLY A 26 -0.97 -9.54 -3.76
C GLY A 26 -0.71 -8.96 -2.38
N TYR A 27 -0.49 -9.82 -1.38
CA TYR A 27 -0.14 -9.38 -0.02
C TYR A 27 1.17 -8.58 0.01
N LEU A 28 2.21 -8.98 -0.74
CA LEU A 28 3.49 -8.27 -0.78
C LEU A 28 3.33 -6.86 -1.36
N ILE A 29 2.59 -6.74 -2.47
CA ILE A 29 2.30 -5.44 -3.08
C ILE A 29 1.52 -4.58 -2.09
N TYR A 30 0.46 -5.12 -1.49
CA TYR A 30 -0.35 -4.40 -0.51
C TYR A 30 0.48 -3.96 0.71
N SER A 31 1.23 -4.89 1.31
CA SER A 31 2.10 -4.67 2.47
C SER A 31 3.14 -3.59 2.17
N PHE A 32 3.76 -3.63 0.98
CA PHE A 32 4.76 -2.65 0.58
C PHE A 32 4.16 -1.26 0.36
N VAL A 33 3.03 -1.17 -0.35
CA VAL A 33 2.33 0.10 -0.62
C VAL A 33 1.78 0.72 0.65
N THR A 34 1.26 -0.09 1.57
CA THR A 34 0.67 0.41 2.83
C THR A 34 1.68 0.54 3.97
N GLU A 35 2.93 0.10 3.76
CA GLU A 35 3.97 0.03 4.79
C GLU A 35 3.51 -0.72 6.06
N THR A 36 2.63 -1.71 5.86
CA THR A 36 2.12 -2.61 6.90
C THR A 36 2.76 -4.00 6.77
N GLY A 37 2.32 -4.98 7.57
CA GLY A 37 2.77 -6.37 7.43
C GLY A 37 4.29 -6.57 7.59
N VAL A 38 4.86 -7.48 6.79
CA VAL A 38 6.29 -7.83 6.84
C VAL A 38 7.18 -6.65 6.43
N SER A 39 6.81 -5.91 5.38
CA SER A 39 7.56 -4.72 4.95
C SER A 39 7.58 -3.66 6.04
N GLY A 40 6.43 -3.37 6.66
CA GLY A 40 6.32 -2.44 7.76
C GLY A 40 7.10 -2.86 9.01
N GLN A 41 7.15 -4.15 9.32
CA GLN A 41 7.99 -4.68 10.41
C GLN A 41 9.48 -4.52 10.10
N LEU A 42 9.91 -4.81 8.87
CA LEU A 42 11.30 -4.60 8.45
C LEU A 42 11.68 -3.12 8.42
N MET A 43 10.77 -2.22 8.07
CA MET A 43 10.98 -0.78 8.14
C MET A 43 11.12 -0.30 9.58
N ASP A 44 10.24 -0.73 10.50
CA ASP A 44 10.40 -0.41 11.93
C ASP A 44 11.74 -0.93 12.47
N TRP A 45 12.12 -2.16 12.13
CA TRP A 45 13.40 -2.72 12.52
C TRP A 45 14.57 -1.86 11.99
N GLN A 46 14.57 -1.52 10.70
CA GLN A 46 15.61 -0.64 10.13
C GLN A 46 15.65 0.72 10.81
N MET A 47 14.51 1.38 11.00
CA MET A 47 14.45 2.67 11.69
C MET A 47 14.95 2.57 13.13
N ARG A 48 14.62 1.49 13.84
CA ARG A 48 15.02 1.29 15.24
C ARG A 48 16.52 1.07 15.41
N TYR A 49 17.12 0.24 14.55
CA TYR A 49 18.51 -0.19 14.71
C TYR A 49 19.50 0.60 13.84
N LEU A 50 19.05 1.14 12.71
CA LEU A 50 19.87 1.87 11.74
C LEU A 50 19.53 3.36 11.65
N ASN A 51 18.54 3.83 12.43
CA ASN A 51 18.01 5.20 12.41
C ASN A 51 17.60 5.70 11.00
N SER A 52 17.39 4.77 10.06
CA SER A 52 17.09 5.04 8.67
C SER A 52 16.44 3.79 8.07
N SER A 53 15.68 3.95 6.99
CA SER A 53 15.14 2.81 6.25
C SER A 53 15.39 2.99 4.76
N SER A 54 15.71 1.89 4.07
CA SER A 54 15.92 1.86 2.64
C SER A 54 14.82 1.06 1.96
N PRO A 55 14.00 1.66 1.07
CA PRO A 55 12.95 0.93 0.36
C PRO A 55 13.47 -0.28 -0.41
N ARG A 56 14.70 -0.20 -0.93
CA ARG A 56 15.37 -1.31 -1.62
C ARG A 56 15.71 -2.45 -0.66
N ALA A 57 16.25 -2.13 0.51
CA ALA A 57 16.59 -3.13 1.53
C ALA A 57 15.31 -3.78 2.08
N THR A 58 14.26 -3.00 2.35
CA THR A 58 12.94 -3.51 2.75
C THR A 58 12.39 -4.46 1.69
N MET A 59 12.39 -4.06 0.42
CA MET A 59 11.91 -4.90 -0.68
C MET A 59 12.68 -6.22 -0.78
N LEU A 60 14.01 -6.19 -0.70
CA LEU A 60 14.84 -7.39 -0.71
C LEU A 60 14.59 -8.28 0.50
N GLY A 61 14.49 -7.71 1.70
CA GLY A 61 14.17 -8.46 2.92
C GLY A 61 12.79 -9.11 2.86
N THR A 62 11.79 -8.37 2.38
CA THR A 62 10.43 -8.89 2.16
C THR A 62 10.43 -10.02 1.11
N LEU A 63 11.19 -9.86 0.01
CA LEU A 63 11.35 -10.91 -1.00
C LEU A 63 12.06 -12.14 -0.44
N ALA A 64 13.07 -11.97 0.42
CA ALA A 64 13.76 -13.08 1.06
C ALA A 64 12.84 -13.88 1.98
N VAL A 65 12.02 -13.21 2.79
CA VAL A 65 10.99 -13.86 3.64
C VAL A 65 9.99 -14.64 2.78
N PHE A 66 9.58 -14.08 1.65
CA PHE A 66 8.71 -14.76 0.71
C PHE A 66 9.36 -16.00 0.08
N LEU A 67 10.59 -15.87 -0.41
CA LEU A 67 11.34 -16.99 -0.98
C LEU A 67 11.54 -18.10 0.06
N ALA A 68 11.81 -17.76 1.31
CA ALA A 68 11.89 -18.73 2.40
C ALA A 68 10.56 -19.48 2.58
N GLY A 69 9.43 -18.78 2.50
CA GLY A 69 8.08 -19.38 2.60
C GLY A 69 7.72 -20.32 1.45
N ILE A 70 8.11 -20.00 0.21
CA ILE A 70 7.78 -20.82 -0.98
C ILE A 70 8.74 -22.00 -1.20
N THR A 71 9.98 -21.88 -0.73
CA THR A 71 11.02 -22.92 -0.88
C THR A 71 10.54 -24.34 -0.52
N PRO A 72 9.86 -24.60 0.62
CA PRO A 72 9.40 -25.95 0.95
C PRO A 72 8.35 -26.50 -0.02
N LEU A 73 7.42 -25.67 -0.51
CA LEU A 73 6.41 -26.08 -1.50
C LEU A 73 7.06 -26.42 -2.84
N PHE A 74 8.01 -25.59 -3.28
CA PHE A 74 8.76 -25.83 -4.50
C PHE A 74 9.60 -27.10 -4.39
N TRP A 75 10.27 -27.32 -3.25
CA TRP A 75 11.04 -28.53 -2.98
C TRP A 75 10.16 -29.79 -3.02
N LEU A 76 8.96 -29.75 -2.42
CA LEU A 76 7.99 -30.85 -2.48
C LEU A 76 7.55 -31.14 -3.91
N LEU A 77 7.26 -30.10 -4.71
CA LEU A 77 6.91 -30.25 -6.13
C LEU A 77 8.05 -30.89 -6.92
N LEU A 78 9.30 -30.45 -6.71
CA LEU A 78 10.47 -31.04 -7.37
C LEU A 78 10.65 -32.51 -6.98
N ARG A 79 10.46 -32.86 -5.71
CA ARG A 79 10.55 -34.23 -5.23
C ARG A 79 9.45 -35.11 -5.83
N LEU A 80 8.23 -34.58 -5.96
CA LEU A 80 7.11 -35.26 -6.61
C LEU A 80 7.39 -35.48 -8.10
N ASN A 81 7.86 -34.46 -8.81
CA ASN A 81 8.24 -34.56 -10.22
C ASN A 81 9.29 -35.66 -10.45
N LYS A 82 10.31 -35.74 -9.58
CA LYS A 82 11.32 -36.82 -9.63
C LYS A 82 10.71 -38.20 -9.43
N ARG A 83 9.79 -38.36 -8.48
CA ARG A 83 9.13 -39.65 -8.19
C ARG A 83 8.22 -40.11 -9.32
N GLU A 84 7.55 -39.19 -9.99
CA GLU A 84 6.64 -39.47 -11.10
C GLU A 84 7.36 -39.61 -12.45
N GLY A 85 8.69 -39.52 -12.47
CA GLY A 85 9.47 -39.51 -13.72
C GLY A 85 9.14 -38.31 -14.61
N TYR A 86 8.58 -37.24 -14.04
CA TYR A 86 8.32 -36.02 -14.78
C TYR A 86 9.62 -35.25 -14.97
N VAL A 87 10.19 -35.40 -16.16
CA VAL A 87 11.22 -34.51 -16.67
C VAL A 87 10.50 -33.42 -17.46
N PRO A 88 10.56 -32.14 -17.04
CA PRO A 88 10.14 -31.06 -17.91
C PRO A 88 10.93 -31.22 -19.21
N ASP A 89 10.25 -31.43 -20.33
CA ASP A 89 10.91 -31.49 -21.61
C ASP A 89 11.50 -30.10 -21.89
N MET A 90 12.77 -29.93 -21.52
CA MET A 90 13.57 -28.75 -21.81
C MET A 90 14.36 -28.91 -23.09
N SER A 91 14.13 -30.00 -23.85
CA SER A 91 14.59 -30.04 -25.23
C SER A 91 13.95 -28.84 -25.91
N GLY A 92 14.77 -27.99 -26.53
CA GLY A 92 14.35 -26.72 -27.13
C GLY A 92 13.42 -26.89 -28.34
N GLN A 93 12.55 -27.91 -28.35
CA GLN A 93 11.39 -27.95 -29.21
C GLN A 93 10.60 -26.68 -28.94
N ASN A 94 10.64 -25.79 -29.93
CA ASN A 94 9.78 -24.62 -29.95
C ASN A 94 8.38 -25.07 -29.56
N PRO A 95 7.76 -24.46 -28.52
CA PRO A 95 6.39 -24.80 -28.17
C PRO A 95 5.56 -24.74 -29.45
N PRO A 96 4.60 -25.67 -29.65
CA PRO A 96 3.78 -25.64 -30.84
C PRO A 96 3.20 -24.22 -31.00
N PRO A 97 3.17 -23.66 -32.21
CA PRO A 97 2.82 -22.25 -32.42
C PRO A 97 1.46 -21.88 -31.80
N ALA A 98 0.56 -22.86 -31.67
CA ALA A 98 -0.70 -22.73 -30.95
C ALA A 98 -0.54 -22.45 -29.44
N PHE A 99 0.41 -23.10 -28.75
CA PHE A 99 0.67 -22.89 -27.32
C PHE A 99 1.34 -21.54 -27.05
N GLU A 100 2.28 -21.12 -27.91
CA GLU A 100 2.89 -19.78 -27.81
C GLU A 100 1.84 -18.69 -28.03
N GLY A 101 0.96 -18.87 -29.03
CA GLY A 101 -0.16 -17.97 -29.28
C GLY A 101 -1.16 -17.90 -28.13
N GLN A 102 -1.49 -19.05 -27.52
CA GLN A 102 -2.37 -19.11 -26.34
C GLN A 102 -1.73 -18.45 -25.12
N LEU A 103 -0.43 -18.65 -24.88
CA LEU A 103 0.29 -18.01 -23.78
C LEU A 103 0.33 -16.49 -23.95
N LYS A 104 0.67 -15.99 -25.15
CA LYS A 104 0.67 -14.54 -25.45
C LYS A 104 -0.72 -13.93 -25.27
N ARG A 105 -1.78 -14.60 -25.75
CA ARG A 105 -3.18 -14.18 -25.55
C ARG A 105 -3.56 -14.17 -24.07
N GLY A 106 -3.17 -15.19 -23.32
CA GLY A 106 -3.42 -15.28 -21.89
C GLY A 106 -2.72 -14.16 -21.11
N LEU A 107 -1.44 -13.89 -21.42
CA LEU A 107 -0.67 -12.82 -20.80
C LEU A 107 -1.23 -11.43 -21.16
N ALA A 108 -1.56 -11.21 -22.43
CA ALA A 108 -2.18 -9.97 -22.89
C ALA A 108 -3.53 -9.72 -22.20
N LEU A 109 -4.37 -10.75 -22.10
CA LEU A 109 -5.63 -10.67 -21.36
C LEU A 109 -5.39 -10.36 -19.89
N ALA A 110 -4.42 -11.03 -19.24
CA ALA A 110 -4.08 -10.76 -17.85
C ALA A 110 -3.65 -9.30 -17.64
N LEU A 111 -2.83 -8.72 -18.54
CA LEU A 111 -2.42 -7.31 -18.48
C LEU A 111 -3.62 -6.36 -18.59
N VAL A 112 -4.55 -6.62 -19.51
CA VAL A 112 -5.78 -5.82 -19.66
C VAL A 112 -6.68 -5.94 -18.44
N VAL A 113 -6.89 -7.16 -17.92
CA VAL A 113 -7.72 -7.40 -16.74
C VAL A 113 -7.12 -6.73 -15.49
N VAL A 114 -5.81 -6.87 -15.27
CA VAL A 114 -5.13 -6.23 -14.14
C VAL A 114 -5.18 -4.71 -14.25
N SER A 115 -4.87 -4.14 -15.42
CA SER A 115 -4.94 -2.69 -15.61
C SER A 115 -6.37 -2.15 -15.50
N GLY A 116 -7.36 -2.87 -16.03
CA GLY A 116 -8.78 -2.55 -15.88
C GLY A 116 -9.26 -2.62 -14.42
N ALA A 117 -8.82 -3.62 -13.66
CA ALA A 117 -9.12 -3.71 -12.24
C ALA A 117 -8.50 -2.54 -11.45
N VAL A 118 -7.24 -2.19 -11.72
CA VAL A 118 -6.59 -1.02 -11.10
C VAL A 118 -7.32 0.27 -11.47
N PHE A 119 -7.68 0.45 -12.75
CA PHE A 119 -8.48 1.59 -13.20
C PHE A 119 -9.81 1.69 -12.45
N TRP A 120 -10.54 0.58 -12.33
CA TRP A 120 -11.82 0.54 -11.63
C TRP A 120 -11.67 0.91 -10.15
N VAL A 121 -10.64 0.38 -9.47
CA VAL A 121 -10.33 0.73 -8.07
C VAL A 121 -10.04 2.22 -7.93
N MET A 122 -9.19 2.79 -8.80
CA MET A 122 -8.87 4.22 -8.78
C MET A 122 -10.11 5.09 -9.04
N SER A 123 -10.94 4.71 -10.02
CA SER A 123 -12.14 5.45 -10.40
C SER A 123 -13.20 5.44 -9.29
N ASN A 124 -13.39 4.31 -8.61
CA ASN A 124 -14.26 4.23 -7.44
C ASN A 124 -13.72 5.05 -6.26
N GLY A 125 -12.39 5.11 -6.10
CA GLY A 125 -11.75 5.97 -5.10
C GLY A 125 -12.08 7.45 -5.31
N GLU A 126 -12.08 7.91 -6.56
CA GLU A 126 -12.43 9.29 -6.91
C GLU A 126 -13.93 9.59 -6.77
N SER A 127 -14.80 8.66 -7.18
CA SER A 127 -16.25 8.83 -7.06
C SER A 127 -16.69 8.98 -5.60
N ARG A 128 -16.01 8.29 -4.67
CA ARG A 128 -16.20 8.47 -3.22
C ARG A 128 -15.66 9.81 -2.71
N ALA A 129 -14.68 10.38 -3.39
CA ALA A 129 -14.14 11.69 -3.05
C ALA A 129 -15.05 12.86 -3.50
N ALA A 130 -16.12 12.59 -4.25
CA ALA A 130 -17.17 13.58 -4.51
C ALA A 130 -18.22 13.66 -3.39
N ALA A 131 -18.09 12.86 -2.32
CA ALA A 131 -19.00 12.91 -1.18
C ALA A 131 -18.90 14.25 -0.44
N PRO A 132 -20.01 14.79 0.10
CA PRO A 132 -19.97 16.02 0.88
C PRO A 132 -19.11 15.83 2.15
N VAL A 133 -18.30 16.84 2.47
CA VAL A 133 -17.45 16.84 3.67
C VAL A 133 -18.31 16.81 4.93
N ARG A 134 -18.17 15.74 5.72
CA ARG A 134 -18.85 15.61 7.01
C ARG A 134 -18.08 16.35 8.09
N GLN A 135 -18.73 17.23 8.83
CA GLN A 135 -18.09 17.90 9.97
C GLN A 135 -18.17 17.02 11.21
N LEU A 136 -17.04 16.84 11.87
CA LEU A 136 -16.90 16.14 13.14
C LEU A 136 -16.16 17.03 14.12
N ASP A 137 -16.74 17.26 15.28
CA ASP A 137 -16.06 17.86 16.42
C ASP A 137 -15.70 16.75 17.41
N LEU A 138 -14.43 16.60 17.76
CA LEU A 138 -13.97 15.56 18.68
C LEU A 138 -14.38 15.83 20.14
N ASP A 139 -14.73 17.07 20.47
CA ASP A 139 -15.22 17.46 21.79
C ASP A 139 -16.70 17.11 21.97
N ALA A 140 -17.47 17.15 20.88
CA ALA A 140 -18.80 16.56 20.86
C ALA A 140 -18.63 15.03 20.84
N SER A 141 -19.38 14.30 21.66
CA SER A 141 -19.35 12.83 21.74
C SER A 141 -19.85 12.11 20.47
N GLY A 142 -19.78 12.76 19.30
CA GLY A 142 -20.16 12.26 18.01
C GLY A 142 -19.41 10.99 17.63
N GLN A 143 -20.14 10.07 17.01
CA GLN A 143 -19.55 8.89 16.40
C GLN A 143 -18.68 9.34 15.22
N VAL A 144 -17.45 8.81 15.14
CA VAL A 144 -16.57 9.04 14.00
C VAL A 144 -17.20 8.40 12.76
N PRO A 145 -17.31 9.12 11.63
CA PRO A 145 -17.85 8.58 10.38
C PRO A 145 -17.08 7.33 9.91
N ALA A 146 -17.71 6.54 9.04
CA ALA A 146 -17.09 5.36 8.46
C ALA A 146 -15.81 5.69 7.67
N ALA A 147 -14.92 4.70 7.54
CA ALA A 147 -13.55 4.72 6.99
C ALA A 147 -13.30 5.33 5.60
N THR A 148 -14.33 5.84 4.94
CA THR A 148 -14.28 6.21 3.52
C THR A 148 -14.77 7.61 3.26
N ASP A 149 -15.19 8.31 4.30
CA ASP A 149 -15.84 9.60 4.16
C ASP A 149 -14.78 10.72 4.19
N LEU A 150 -14.98 11.72 3.35
CA LEU A 150 -14.34 13.01 3.52
C LEU A 150 -14.90 13.65 4.78
N ALA A 151 -14.02 14.02 5.69
CA ALA A 151 -14.39 14.59 6.96
C ALA A 151 -13.56 15.85 7.25
N ARG A 152 -14.24 16.84 7.81
CA ARG A 152 -13.62 17.97 8.49
C ARG A 152 -13.62 17.67 9.97
N ILE A 153 -12.45 17.37 10.54
CA ILE A 153 -12.33 17.03 11.95
C ILE A 153 -11.73 18.20 12.71
N LYS A 154 -12.47 18.68 13.70
CA LYS A 154 -12.04 19.71 14.63
C LYS A 154 -11.61 19.06 15.95
N GLY A 155 -10.49 19.53 16.49
CA GLY A 155 -9.95 19.07 17.78
C GLY A 155 -8.66 19.81 18.15
N VAL A 156 -7.91 19.23 19.08
CA VAL A 156 -6.59 19.72 19.51
C VAL A 156 -5.51 18.81 18.93
N LEU A 157 -4.52 19.38 18.27
CA LEU A 157 -3.33 18.66 17.85
C LEU A 157 -2.39 18.50 19.04
N ALA A 158 -2.11 17.26 19.42
CA ALA A 158 -1.11 16.92 20.43
C ALA A 158 0.29 16.87 19.79
N VAL A 159 0.81 18.04 19.42
CA VAL A 159 2.04 18.22 18.63
C VAL A 159 3.26 17.62 19.33
N GLU A 160 3.32 17.66 20.66
CA GLU A 160 4.39 17.03 21.44
C GLU A 160 4.48 15.51 21.24
N GLN A 161 3.37 14.88 20.84
CA GLN A 161 3.23 13.45 20.64
C GLN A 161 3.27 13.05 19.16
N GLN A 162 3.74 13.95 18.30
CA GLN A 162 3.84 13.65 16.87
C GLN A 162 4.95 12.64 16.56
N TYR A 163 4.75 11.90 15.48
CA TYR A 163 5.78 11.12 14.83
C TYR A 163 6.12 11.76 13.47
N VAL A 164 7.39 12.06 13.25
CA VAL A 164 7.87 12.69 12.03
C VAL A 164 8.71 11.69 11.23
N LEU A 165 8.28 11.42 10.00
CA LEU A 165 9.04 10.65 9.03
C LEU A 165 9.67 11.58 8.01
N GLU A 166 10.99 11.59 7.96
CA GLU A 166 11.75 12.31 6.94
C GLU A 166 12.21 11.35 5.84
N GLN A 167 11.84 11.68 4.61
CA GLN A 167 12.44 11.07 3.44
C GLN A 167 13.59 11.97 2.99
N GLN A 168 14.79 11.41 2.94
CA GLN A 168 16.00 12.10 2.51
C GLN A 168 16.47 11.57 1.15
N TRP A 169 17.10 12.43 0.36
CA TRP A 169 17.87 12.02 -0.80
C TRP A 169 19.15 11.27 -0.36
N ALA A 170 19.82 10.62 -1.31
CA ALA A 170 21.13 10.03 -1.05
C ALA A 170 22.18 11.09 -0.62
N SER A 171 21.95 12.37 -0.94
CA SER A 171 22.75 13.51 -0.47
C SER A 171 22.53 13.88 1.00
N GLY A 172 21.52 13.32 1.67
CA GLY A 172 21.10 13.69 3.03
C GLY A 172 20.10 14.85 3.09
N GLU A 173 19.82 15.51 1.97
CA GLU A 173 18.82 16.58 1.90
C GLU A 173 17.40 16.02 2.11
N VAL A 174 16.60 16.69 2.95
CA VAL A 174 15.21 16.30 3.21
C VAL A 174 14.35 16.57 1.98
N ARG A 175 13.87 15.49 1.36
CA ARG A 175 12.96 15.52 0.22
C ARG A 175 11.52 15.80 0.63
N SER A 176 11.07 15.13 1.69
CA SER A 176 9.71 15.29 2.21
C SER A 176 9.64 14.92 3.68
N ARG A 177 8.77 15.60 4.43
CA ARG A 177 8.53 15.35 5.85
C ARG A 177 7.05 15.02 6.05
N THR A 178 6.75 13.76 6.39
CA THR A 178 5.40 13.32 6.72
C THR A 178 5.24 13.30 8.23
N ARG A 179 4.19 13.94 8.73
CA ARG A 179 3.86 14.01 10.15
C ARG A 179 2.63 13.19 10.44
N TYR A 180 2.68 12.43 11.52
CA TYR A 180 1.55 11.75 12.13
C TYR A 180 1.33 12.39 13.49
N VAL A 181 0.26 13.16 13.62
CA VAL A 181 -0.02 13.95 14.82
C VAL A 181 -1.35 13.50 15.42
N PRO A 182 -1.40 13.10 16.70
CA PRO A 182 -2.67 12.79 17.34
C PRO A 182 -3.59 14.00 17.32
N LEU A 183 -4.82 13.81 16.81
CA LEU A 183 -5.88 14.80 16.84
C LEU A 183 -6.90 14.33 17.88
N VAL A 184 -6.97 15.06 18.99
CA VAL A 184 -7.67 14.63 20.21
C VAL A 184 -8.72 15.65 20.64
N ALA A 185 -9.63 15.23 21.51
CA ALA A 185 -10.53 16.14 22.19
C ALA A 185 -9.73 17.08 23.12
N GLN A 186 -10.23 18.28 23.39
CA GLN A 186 -9.67 19.22 24.35
C GLN A 186 -9.55 18.62 25.77
N SER A 187 -10.46 17.72 26.14
CA SER A 187 -10.43 17.02 27.43
C SER A 187 -9.50 15.79 27.45
N TRP A 188 -8.74 15.53 26.38
CA TRP A 188 -7.87 14.37 26.29
C TRP A 188 -6.64 14.51 27.18
N HIS A 189 -6.23 13.40 27.79
CA HIS A 189 -5.03 13.31 28.62
C HIS A 189 -4.19 12.08 28.25
N PRO A 190 -2.87 12.10 28.49
CA PRO A 190 -2.03 10.92 28.30
C PRO A 190 -2.60 9.67 28.98
N GLY A 191 -2.55 8.53 28.28
CA GLY A 191 -3.16 7.28 28.72
C GLY A 191 -4.61 7.07 28.23
N GLN A 192 -5.26 8.08 27.68
CA GLN A 192 -6.54 7.90 26.98
C GLN A 192 -6.32 7.48 25.51
N PRO A 193 -7.22 6.65 24.95
CA PRO A 193 -7.05 6.16 23.58
C PRO A 193 -7.25 7.27 22.54
N ILE A 194 -6.28 7.40 21.62
CA ILE A 194 -6.31 8.29 20.47
C ILE A 194 -7.20 7.68 19.39
N ARG A 195 -8.26 8.41 19.02
CA ARG A 195 -9.22 7.97 18.00
C ARG A 195 -8.82 8.39 16.59
N VAL A 196 -8.22 9.57 16.44
CA VAL A 196 -7.89 10.16 15.14
C VAL A 196 -6.43 10.58 15.14
N VAL A 197 -5.72 10.26 14.06
CA VAL A 197 -4.35 10.68 13.81
C VAL A 197 -4.31 11.44 12.49
N LEU A 198 -3.88 12.69 12.52
CA LEU A 198 -3.65 13.48 11.32
C LEU A 198 -2.37 13.01 10.63
N LYS A 199 -2.46 12.69 9.34
CA LYS A 199 -1.30 12.50 8.46
C LYS A 199 -1.20 13.70 7.53
N THR A 200 -0.14 14.49 7.64
CA THR A 200 0.09 15.68 6.81
C THR A 200 1.54 15.80 6.35
N LEU A 201 1.74 16.44 5.19
CA LEU A 201 3.05 16.88 4.70
C LEU A 201 3.35 18.34 5.05
N GLN A 202 2.37 19.06 5.58
CA GLN A 202 2.49 20.48 5.88
C GLN A 202 3.41 20.70 7.09
N GLY A 203 4.20 21.78 7.05
CA GLY A 203 5.06 22.22 8.15
C GLY A 203 4.37 23.18 9.13
N ALA A 204 3.22 23.73 8.74
CA ALA A 204 2.44 24.65 9.55
C ALA A 204 0.94 24.50 9.24
N TYR A 205 0.10 24.97 10.14
CA TYR A 205 -1.33 25.09 10.01
C TYR A 205 -1.71 26.58 10.02
N TYR A 206 -2.51 27.02 9.04
CA TYR A 206 -3.02 28.38 8.99
C TYR A 206 -4.50 28.40 9.39
N ASP A 207 -4.78 29.05 10.52
CA ASP A 207 -6.14 29.29 10.97
C ASP A 207 -6.69 30.55 10.29
N SER A 208 -7.48 30.35 9.24
CA SER A 208 -8.13 31.44 8.50
C SER A 208 -9.09 32.29 9.35
N LEU A 209 -9.69 31.74 10.42
CA LEU A 209 -10.61 32.49 11.28
C LEU A 209 -9.85 33.41 12.22
N ARG A 210 -8.72 32.92 12.78
CA ARG A 210 -7.87 33.68 13.70
C ARG A 210 -6.77 34.47 13.02
N GLN A 211 -6.56 34.27 11.71
CA GLN A 211 -5.45 34.84 10.95
C GLN A 211 -4.07 34.51 11.58
N GLN A 212 -3.93 33.29 12.10
CA GLN A 212 -2.73 32.84 12.81
C GLN A 212 -2.09 31.63 12.12
N VAL A 213 -0.76 31.56 12.16
CA VAL A 213 0.02 30.42 11.67
C VAL A 213 0.61 29.68 12.87
N TYR A 214 0.34 28.39 12.96
CA TYR A 214 0.88 27.49 13.96
C TYR A 214 1.89 26.55 13.29
N VAL A 215 3.13 26.54 13.75
CA VAL A 215 4.20 25.70 13.19
C VAL A 215 4.24 24.39 13.97
N PHE A 216 4.29 23.24 13.28
CA PHE A 216 4.27 21.93 13.95
C PHE A 216 5.53 21.65 14.78
N ASP A 217 6.61 22.38 14.58
CA ASP A 217 7.89 22.13 15.25
C ASP A 217 8.02 22.91 16.58
N THR A 218 7.02 23.73 17.00
CA THR A 218 7.09 24.59 18.21
C THR A 218 6.62 23.91 19.50
N SER A 219 6.43 22.59 19.49
CA SER A 219 5.99 21.75 20.64
C SER A 219 4.74 22.23 21.40
N GLN A 220 3.96 23.17 20.87
CA GLN A 220 2.75 23.66 21.53
C GLN A 220 1.52 22.98 20.94
N ASN A 221 0.65 22.45 21.79
CA ASN A 221 -0.65 21.93 21.36
C ASN A 221 -1.58 23.09 20.97
N PHE A 222 -2.32 22.95 19.88
CA PHE A 222 -3.24 23.98 19.41
C PHE A 222 -4.51 23.39 18.81
N ALA A 223 -5.61 24.13 18.91
CA ALA A 223 -6.88 23.77 18.29
C ALA A 223 -6.80 23.96 16.78
N ALA A 224 -7.27 22.99 16.01
CA ALA A 224 -7.26 23.03 14.55
C ALA A 224 -8.44 22.25 13.96
N ALA A 225 -8.77 22.57 12.71
CA ALA A 225 -9.75 21.83 11.92
C ALA A 225 -9.12 21.42 10.60
N PHE A 226 -9.01 20.12 10.35
CA PHE A 226 -8.43 19.57 9.13
C PHE A 226 -9.51 18.92 8.28
N ASP A 227 -9.42 19.18 6.98
CA ASP A 227 -10.16 18.46 5.97
C ASP A 227 -9.32 17.30 5.46
N GLY A 228 -9.94 16.15 5.27
CA GLY A 228 -9.21 15.01 4.77
C GLY A 228 -10.05 13.76 4.59
N ARG A 229 -9.40 12.74 4.05
CA ARG A 229 -9.99 11.42 3.93
C ARG A 229 -9.63 10.59 5.14
N LEU A 230 -10.65 10.13 5.86
CA LEU A 230 -10.47 9.15 6.93
C LEU A 230 -10.15 7.78 6.33
N THR A 231 -9.26 7.05 6.98
CA THR A 231 -9.05 5.62 6.74
C THR A 231 -8.96 4.87 8.06
N ILE A 232 -9.47 3.64 8.12
CA ILE A 232 -9.53 2.86 9.37
C ILE A 232 -8.29 2.00 9.52
N ASN A 233 -7.64 2.09 10.69
CA ASN A 233 -6.52 1.23 11.09
C ASN A 233 -5.34 1.22 10.10
N GLU A 234 -5.15 2.29 9.32
CA GLU A 234 -4.12 2.40 8.27
C GLU A 234 -2.86 3.16 8.72
N LEU A 235 -2.52 3.14 10.02
CA LEU A 235 -1.21 3.65 10.41
C LEU A 235 -0.12 2.68 9.95
N PRO A 236 0.99 3.19 9.37
CA PRO A 236 2.14 2.35 9.09
C PRO A 236 2.64 1.66 10.36
N SER A 237 3.18 0.45 10.20
CA SER A 237 3.61 -0.36 11.35
C SER A 237 4.62 0.36 12.24
N TYR A 238 5.56 1.12 11.67
CA TYR A 238 6.56 1.87 12.42
C TYR A 238 5.95 3.02 13.24
N VAL A 239 4.92 3.72 12.74
CA VAL A 239 4.22 4.78 13.48
C VAL A 239 3.48 4.18 14.67
N ARG A 240 2.71 3.11 14.43
CA ARG A 240 1.96 2.43 15.49
C ARG A 240 2.88 1.95 16.60
N GLN A 241 4.01 1.33 16.23
CA GLN A 241 4.99 0.87 17.22
C GLN A 241 5.68 2.04 17.93
N ALA A 242 5.95 3.15 17.26
CA ALA A 242 6.49 4.35 17.90
C ALA A 242 5.53 4.91 18.95
N TYR A 243 4.24 5.02 18.63
CA TYR A 243 3.22 5.44 19.60
C TYR A 243 3.11 4.47 20.78
N THR A 244 3.16 3.15 20.53
CA THR A 244 3.16 2.16 21.62
C THR A 244 4.38 2.33 22.54
N ARG A 245 5.56 2.60 21.98
CA ARG A 245 6.79 2.89 22.75
C ARG A 245 6.70 4.18 23.56
N GLN A 246 5.93 5.16 23.09
CA GLN A 246 5.63 6.41 23.80
C GLN A 246 4.46 6.28 24.80
N HIS A 247 3.99 5.06 25.06
CA HIS A 247 2.82 4.78 25.91
C HIS A 247 1.52 5.46 25.44
N LEU A 248 1.42 5.77 24.15
CA LEU A 248 0.20 6.27 23.54
C LEU A 248 -0.70 5.09 23.16
N LEU A 249 -1.92 5.10 23.66
CA LEU A 249 -2.93 4.09 23.33
C LEU A 249 -3.69 4.52 22.08
N LEU A 250 -3.81 3.65 21.10
CA LEU A 250 -4.68 3.85 19.94
C LEU A 250 -6.04 3.20 20.20
N ALA A 251 -7.13 3.88 19.85
CA ALA A 251 -8.48 3.31 19.91
C ALA A 251 -8.61 2.12 18.93
N THR A 252 -9.61 1.27 19.14
CA THR A 252 -9.97 0.21 18.17
C THR A 252 -11.45 0.35 17.82
N PRO A 253 -11.80 0.77 16.58
CA PRO A 253 -10.89 1.23 15.52
C PRO A 253 -10.28 2.61 15.83
N TYR A 254 -9.10 2.88 15.28
CA TYR A 254 -8.55 4.23 15.13
C TYR A 254 -8.63 4.66 13.67
N TYR A 255 -8.59 5.97 13.45
CA TYR A 255 -8.73 6.58 12.13
C TYR A 255 -7.49 7.41 11.80
N VAL A 256 -7.06 7.35 10.54
CA VAL A 256 -6.02 8.22 9.99
C VAL A 256 -6.70 9.24 9.09
N LEU A 257 -6.60 10.52 9.44
CA LEU A 257 -7.06 11.62 8.60
C LEU A 257 -5.93 12.02 7.66
N ASN A 258 -6.01 11.61 6.40
CA ASN A 258 -5.07 12.04 5.38
C ASN A 258 -5.43 13.47 4.97
N ASP A 259 -4.61 14.43 5.38
CA ASP A 259 -4.77 15.85 5.08
C ASP A 259 -4.84 16.08 3.56
N GLN A 260 -5.94 16.66 3.12
CA GLN A 260 -6.22 16.90 1.71
C GLN A 260 -6.89 18.25 1.56
N ALA A 261 -6.41 19.04 0.61
CA ALA A 261 -7.07 20.29 0.26
C ALA A 261 -8.46 19.99 -0.31
N VAL A 262 -9.48 20.53 0.35
CA VAL A 262 -10.86 20.54 -0.13
C VAL A 262 -11.14 21.92 -0.70
N ASN A 263 -11.59 21.98 -1.95
CA ASN A 263 -12.01 23.23 -2.58
C ASN A 263 -13.53 23.25 -2.69
N GLN A 264 -14.18 24.27 -2.12
CA GLN A 264 -15.65 24.41 -2.13
C GLN A 264 -16.42 23.18 -1.61
N GLY A 265 -15.86 22.45 -0.63
CA GLY A 265 -16.51 21.28 -0.06
C GLY A 265 -16.39 19.99 -0.90
N VAL A 266 -15.57 20.00 -1.96
CA VAL A 266 -15.28 18.81 -2.79
C VAL A 266 -13.77 18.55 -2.82
N TYR A 267 -13.38 17.28 -2.79
CA TYR A 267 -11.99 16.88 -2.94
C TYR A 267 -11.49 17.14 -4.37
N ALA A 268 -10.33 17.78 -4.49
CA ALA A 268 -9.64 17.96 -5.76
C ALA A 268 -8.47 16.94 -5.85
N PRO A 269 -8.58 15.86 -6.63
CA PRO A 269 -7.47 14.94 -6.83
C PRO A 269 -6.29 15.67 -7.49
N THR A 270 -5.08 15.44 -6.97
CA THR A 270 -3.85 16.05 -7.48
C THR A 270 -3.52 15.64 -8.92
N THR A 271 -4.00 14.48 -9.39
CA THR A 271 -3.73 13.98 -10.76
C THR A 271 -4.91 13.17 -11.34
N PRO A 272 -5.92 13.80 -11.94
CA PRO A 272 -7.11 13.10 -12.48
C PRO A 272 -6.81 12.16 -13.67
N TYR A 273 -5.61 12.26 -14.25
CA TYR A 273 -5.20 11.52 -15.45
C TYR A 273 -4.50 10.18 -15.16
N THR A 274 -4.04 9.95 -13.93
CA THR A 274 -3.19 8.80 -13.60
C THR A 274 -3.88 7.46 -13.87
N ARG A 275 -5.19 7.34 -13.58
CA ARG A 275 -5.96 6.13 -13.89
C ARG A 275 -5.99 5.81 -15.39
N TRP A 276 -6.15 6.84 -16.23
CA TRP A 276 -6.21 6.70 -17.68
C TRP A 276 -4.86 6.28 -18.25
N LEU A 277 -3.76 6.79 -17.67
CA LEU A 277 -2.41 6.36 -18.02
C LEU A 277 -2.17 4.89 -17.66
N VAL A 278 -2.60 4.43 -16.48
CA VAL A 278 -2.46 3.01 -16.08
C VAL A 278 -3.23 2.08 -17.03
N LEU A 279 -4.47 2.43 -17.35
CA LEU A 279 -5.28 1.66 -18.30
C LEU A 279 -4.65 1.66 -19.71
N GLY A 280 -4.27 2.83 -20.21
CA GLY A 280 -3.63 2.98 -21.51
C GLY A 280 -2.33 2.20 -21.61
N PHE A 281 -1.48 2.26 -20.58
CA PHE A 281 -0.24 1.49 -20.53
C PHE A 281 -0.48 -0.01 -20.53
N GLY A 282 -1.45 -0.50 -19.75
CA GLY A 282 -1.82 -1.92 -19.74
C GLY A 282 -2.27 -2.43 -21.12
N ILE A 283 -3.07 -1.62 -21.83
CA ILE A 283 -3.50 -1.93 -23.20
C ILE A 283 -2.31 -1.93 -24.16
N VAL A 284 -1.42 -0.93 -24.11
CA VAL A 284 -0.23 -0.85 -24.97
C VAL A 284 0.69 -2.05 -24.73
N CYS A 285 0.93 -2.44 -23.47
CA CYS A 285 1.71 -3.64 -23.15
C CYS A 285 1.05 -4.91 -23.67
N ALA A 286 -0.26 -5.05 -23.54
CA ALA A 286 -1.00 -6.19 -24.07
C ALA A 286 -0.86 -6.29 -25.60
N VAL A 287 -1.01 -5.17 -26.32
CA VAL A 287 -0.79 -5.12 -27.78
C VAL A 287 0.66 -5.49 -28.12
N ALA A 288 1.64 -4.92 -27.42
CA ALA A 288 3.05 -5.21 -27.64
C ALA A 288 3.38 -6.71 -27.44
N VAL A 289 2.81 -7.35 -26.41
CA VAL A 289 2.93 -8.80 -26.19
C VAL A 289 2.36 -9.58 -27.38
N LEU A 290 1.19 -9.19 -27.89
CA LEU A 290 0.55 -9.83 -29.03
C LEU A 290 1.32 -9.62 -30.35
N THR A 291 1.94 -8.46 -30.54
CA THR A 291 2.67 -8.11 -31.77
C THR A 291 4.16 -8.45 -31.72
N SER A 292 4.70 -8.84 -30.56
CA SER A 292 6.11 -9.19 -30.41
C SER A 292 6.50 -10.35 -31.34
N LYS A 293 7.30 -10.03 -32.36
CA LYS A 293 7.93 -11.03 -33.22
C LYS A 293 8.98 -11.78 -32.40
N LYS A 294 9.11 -13.07 -32.66
CA LYS A 294 10.14 -13.91 -32.04
C LYS A 294 11.51 -13.28 -32.33
N PRO A 295 12.38 -13.04 -31.33
CA PRO A 295 13.74 -12.62 -31.61
C PRO A 295 14.37 -13.70 -32.49
N ALA A 296 14.81 -13.31 -33.69
CA ALA A 296 15.52 -14.21 -34.57
C ALA A 296 16.86 -14.54 -33.90
N ILE A 297 16.96 -15.73 -33.32
CA ILE A 297 18.23 -16.26 -32.83
C ILE A 297 19.05 -16.49 -34.11
N ARG A 298 19.97 -15.57 -34.42
CA ARG A 298 20.98 -15.78 -35.46
C ARG A 298 21.91 -16.87 -34.92
N GLY A 299 21.85 -18.04 -35.57
CA GLY A 299 22.81 -19.13 -35.36
C GLY A 299 24.20 -18.76 -35.83
#